data_AF-A0A2N1W2Q8-F1
#
_entry.id   AF-A0A2N1W2Q8-F1
#
_cell.length_a   1.000
_cell.length_b   1.000
_cell.length_c   1.000
_cell.angle_alpha   90.00
_cell.angle_beta   90.00
_cell.angle_gamma   90.00
#
_symmetry.space_group_name_H-M   'P 1'
#
loop_
_entity.id
_entity.type
_entity.pdbx_description
1 polymer ?
#
loop_
_entity_poly.entity_id
_entity_poly.type
_entity_poly.pdbx_seq_one_letter_code
_entity_poly.pdbx_strand_id
1 'polypeptide(L)'
;MNDPVGVVLAREGGSYRILLDGVERVAVLRGKAKREVRRAVAGDRVVIDSATLDQETIGIVAVEERSSLLERRVPDGRGTRPVAANVDQVL
;
A
#
# COMPACT_ATOMS: atom_id res chain seq x y z
N MET A 1 7.31 18.31 -8.05
CA MET A 1 6.09 17.75 -8.67
C MET A 1 5.38 17.00 -7.57
N ASN A 2 4.10 17.30 -7.30
CA ASN A 2 3.39 16.67 -6.20
C ASN A 2 2.82 15.35 -6.73
N ASP A 3 3.52 14.23 -6.48
CA ASP A 3 3.06 12.93 -6.93
C ASP A 3 1.73 12.58 -6.24
N PRO A 4 0.74 12.05 -6.97
CA PRO A 4 -0.58 11.79 -6.41
C PRO A 4 -0.53 10.70 -5.34
N VAL A 5 -1.43 10.80 -4.36
CA VAL A 5 -1.50 9.86 -3.22
C VAL A 5 -2.80 9.06 -3.30
N GLY A 6 -2.67 7.74 -3.34
CA GLY A 6 -3.78 6.81 -3.25
C GLY A 6 -3.84 6.10 -1.90
N VAL A 7 -4.91 5.34 -1.66
CA VAL A 7 -5.09 4.49 -0.48
C VAL A 7 -5.18 3.03 -0.92
N VAL A 8 -4.41 2.15 -0.27
CA VAL A 8 -4.48 0.70 -0.55
C VAL A 8 -5.78 0.12 0.01
N LEU A 9 -6.57 -0.48 -0.85
CA LEU A 9 -7.81 -1.19 -0.48
C LEU A 9 -7.54 -2.66 -0.18
N ALA A 10 -6.73 -3.30 -1.04
CA ALA A 10 -6.40 -4.71 -0.92
C ALA A 10 -5.04 -5.01 -1.54
N ARG A 11 -4.43 -6.10 -1.06
CA ARG A 11 -3.23 -6.67 -1.65
C ARG A 11 -3.54 -8.05 -2.21
N GLU A 12 -3.20 -8.25 -3.47
CA GLU A 12 -3.48 -9.47 -4.23
C GLU A 12 -2.15 -10.04 -4.75
N GLY A 13 -1.47 -10.78 -3.88
CA GLY A 13 -0.13 -11.29 -4.15
C GLY A 13 0.91 -10.19 -4.32
N GLY A 14 1.23 -9.88 -5.59
CA GLY A 14 2.20 -8.87 -6.01
C GLY A 14 1.60 -7.54 -6.46
N SER A 15 0.28 -7.49 -6.69
CA SER A 15 -0.46 -6.29 -7.06
C SER A 15 -1.30 -5.75 -5.91
N TYR A 16 -1.77 -4.52 -6.08
CA TYR A 16 -2.53 -3.77 -5.10
C TYR A 16 -3.75 -3.18 -5.80
N ARG A 17 -4.92 -3.29 -5.17
CA ARG A 17 -6.08 -2.46 -5.52
C ARG A 17 -6.00 -1.21 -4.68
N ILE A 18 -6.01 -0.05 -5.32
CA ILE A 18 -5.90 1.24 -4.66
C ILE A 18 -7.08 2.12 -5.02
N LEU A 19 -7.50 2.98 -4.09
CA LEU A 19 -8.39 4.10 -4.36
C LEU A 19 -7.52 5.33 -4.67
N LEU A 20 -7.67 5.88 -5.87
CA LEU A 20 -7.00 7.11 -6.28
C LEU A 20 -8.05 8.03 -6.90
N ASP A 21 -8.19 9.25 -6.35
CA ASP A 21 -9.17 10.24 -6.81
C ASP A 21 -10.61 9.69 -6.92
N GLY A 22 -11.00 8.81 -5.99
CA GLY A 22 -12.32 8.17 -5.97
C GLY A 22 -12.49 7.00 -6.94
N VAL A 23 -11.46 6.65 -7.71
CA VAL A 23 -11.47 5.55 -8.68
C VAL A 23 -10.56 4.42 -8.21
N GLU A 24 -11.05 3.18 -8.32
CA GLU A 24 -10.25 2.00 -8.04
C GLU A 24 -9.29 1.70 -9.20
N ARG A 25 -8.01 1.48 -8.88
CA ARG A 25 -6.95 1.18 -9.86
C ARG A 25 -6.10 0.01 -9.40
N VAL A 26 -5.54 -0.73 -10.37
CA VAL A 26 -4.53 -1.76 -10.10
C VAL A 26 -3.15 -1.11 -10.10
N ALA A 27 -2.34 -1.44 -9.10
CA ALA A 27 -1.01 -0.88 -8.92
C ALA A 27 0.02 -1.95 -8.52
N VAL A 28 1.29 -1.65 -8.79
CA VAL A 28 2.43 -2.49 -8.39
C VAL A 28 3.55 -1.65 -7.78
N LEU A 29 4.28 -2.23 -6.83
CA LEU A 29 5.47 -1.57 -6.26
C LEU A 29 6.57 -1.42 -7.32
N ARG A 30 7.13 -0.22 -7.39
CA ARG A 30 8.28 0.12 -8.26
C ARG A 30 9.41 0.73 -7.44
N GLY A 31 10.59 0.85 -8.08
CA GLY A 31 11.73 1.58 -7.54
C GLY A 31 12.13 1.15 -6.12
N LYS A 32 12.30 2.14 -5.24
CA LYS A 32 12.70 1.95 -3.85
C LYS A 32 11.62 1.23 -3.02
N ALA A 33 10.34 1.52 -3.23
CA ALA A 33 9.24 0.86 -2.53
C ALA A 33 9.22 -0.66 -2.74
N LYS A 34 9.66 -1.16 -3.91
CA LYS A 34 9.77 -2.61 -4.15
C LYS A 34 10.82 -3.30 -3.26
N ARG A 35 11.82 -2.55 -2.78
CA ARG A 35 12.92 -3.05 -1.95
C ARG A 35 12.63 -2.94 -0.45
N GLU A 36 11.56 -2.27 -0.05
CA GLU A 36 11.22 -2.14 1.35
C GLU A 36 10.79 -3.48 1.96
N VAL A 37 11.27 -3.73 3.17
CA VAL A 37 11.02 -4.99 3.90
C VAL A 37 9.55 -5.12 4.28
N ARG A 38 8.92 -3.99 4.66
CA ARG A 38 7.50 -3.94 5.00
C ARG A 38 6.71 -3.55 3.77
N ARG A 39 5.96 -4.51 3.23
CA ARG A 39 5.08 -4.24 2.09
C ARG A 39 3.87 -3.43 2.52
N ALA A 40 3.29 -2.73 1.55
CA ALA A 40 2.03 -2.04 1.75
C ALA A 40 0.90 -3.03 2.12
N VAL A 41 -0.03 -2.58 2.95
CA VAL A 41 -1.23 -3.29 3.41
C VAL A 41 -2.46 -2.39 3.28
N ALA A 42 -3.65 -2.96 3.45
CA ALA A 42 -4.89 -2.16 3.41
C ALA A 42 -4.83 -0.99 4.40
N GLY A 43 -5.28 0.18 3.95
CA GLY A 43 -5.23 1.45 4.68
C GLY A 43 -3.94 2.26 4.50
N ASP A 44 -2.89 1.70 3.90
CA ASP A 44 -1.69 2.48 3.58
C ASP A 44 -1.99 3.59 2.58
N ARG A 45 -1.41 4.77 2.83
CA ARG A 45 -1.33 5.85 1.84
C ARG A 45 -0.08 5.64 1.00
N VAL A 46 -0.23 5.70 -0.32
CA VAL A 46 0.84 5.36 -1.27
C VAL A 46 1.03 6.45 -2.29
N VAL A 47 2.28 6.80 -2.53
CA VAL A 47 2.67 7.77 -3.55
C VAL A 47 2.74 7.06 -4.89
N ILE A 48 2.04 7.60 -5.88
CA ILE A 48 1.90 7.03 -7.22
C ILE A 48 2.84 7.75 -8.19
N ASP A 49 3.52 6.97 -9.02
CA ASP A 49 4.31 7.48 -10.14
C ASP A 49 3.39 8.18 -11.14
N SER A 50 3.45 9.51 -11.16
CA SER A 50 2.64 10.35 -12.05
C SER A 50 2.84 10.01 -13.53
N ALA A 51 4.00 9.46 -13.92
CA ALA A 51 4.28 9.02 -15.29
C ALA A 51 3.56 7.71 -15.69
N THR A 52 2.81 7.09 -14.78
CA THR A 52 2.10 5.82 -15.03
C THR A 52 0.58 5.94 -14.95
N LEU A 53 0.03 7.14 -14.73
CA LEU A 53 -1.41 7.33 -14.48
C LEU A 53 -2.32 6.93 -15.66
N ASP A 54 -1.80 6.99 -16.88
CA ASP A 54 -2.46 6.60 -18.12
C ASP A 54 -2.35 5.09 -18.42
N GLN A 55 -1.58 4.34 -17.62
CA GLN A 55 -1.38 2.90 -17.80
C GLN A 55 -2.50 2.10 -17.11
N GLU A 56 -2.77 0.91 -17.62
CA GLU A 56 -3.71 -0.03 -17.00
C GLU A 56 -3.28 -0.40 -15.57
N THR A 57 -1.97 -0.60 -15.37
CA THR A 57 -1.35 -0.85 -14.07
C THR A 57 -0.38 0.28 -13.71
N ILE A 58 -0.67 1.00 -12.62
CA ILE A 58 0.11 2.16 -12.19
C ILE A 58 1.21 1.79 -11.19
N GLY A 59 2.21 2.65 -11.03
CA GLY A 59 3.36 2.42 -10.17
C GLY A 59 3.21 3.04 -8.78
N ILE A 60 3.46 2.28 -7.72
CA ILE A 60 3.66 2.81 -6.36
C ILE A 60 5.15 3.03 -6.14
N VAL A 61 5.56 4.26 -5.79
CA VAL A 61 6.98 4.64 -5.61
C VAL A 61 7.38 4.78 -4.15
N ALA A 62 6.42 5.00 -3.25
CA ALA A 62 6.62 5.06 -1.80
C ALA A 62 5.33 4.72 -1.05
N VAL A 63 5.48 4.26 0.19
CA VAL A 63 4.41 4.21 1.18
C VAL A 63 4.64 5.37 2.14
N GLU A 64 3.62 6.17 2.43
CA GLU A 64 3.74 7.25 3.40
C GLU A 64 3.88 6.72 4.84
N GLU A 65 4.31 7.61 5.74
CA GLU A 65 4.38 7.28 7.16
C GLU A 65 3.01 6.84 7.70
N ARG A 66 3.01 5.76 8.50
CA ARG A 66 1.80 5.17 9.07
C ARG A 66 1.51 5.80 10.42
N SER A 67 0.26 6.24 10.63
CA SER A 67 -0.21 6.69 11.95
C SER A 67 -0.44 5.51 12.91
N SER A 68 -0.84 4.36 12.37
CA SER A 68 -1.04 3.13 13.12
C SER A 68 -0.71 1.89 12.28
N LEU A 69 -0.39 0.78 12.94
CA LEU A 69 -0.10 -0.49 12.29
C LEU A 69 -0.74 -1.64 13.09
N LEU A 70 -1.71 -2.32 12.47
CA LEU A 70 -2.29 -3.54 12.99
C LEU A 70 -1.49 -4.74 12.48
N GLU A 71 -0.90 -5.49 13.41
CA GLU A 71 -0.16 -6.70 13.09
C GLU A 71 -0.79 -7.94 13.72
N ARG A 72 -0.61 -9.08 13.05
CA ARG A 72 -1.02 -10.39 13.54
C ARG A 72 0.18 -11.25 13.79
N ARG A 73 0.16 -12.01 14.88
CA ARG A 73 1.16 -13.05 15.14
C ARG A 73 1.19 -14.07 13.99
N VAL A 74 2.39 -14.48 13.59
CA VAL A 74 2.58 -15.58 12.64
C VAL A 74 2.29 -16.91 13.37
N PRO A 75 1.37 -17.75 12.87
CA PRO A 75 1.14 -19.08 13.44
C PRO A 75 2.44 -19.89 13.44
N ASP A 76 2.72 -20.59 14.55
CA ASP A 76 3.84 -21.52 14.71
C ASP A 76 5.24 -20.94 14.40
N GLY A 77 5.37 -19.61 14.38
CA GLY A 77 6.60 -18.90 14.07
C GLY A 77 6.91 -17.76 15.04
N ARG A 78 8.11 -17.19 14.93
CA ARG A 78 8.50 -16.00 15.67
C ARG A 78 8.20 -14.74 14.85
N GLY A 79 7.44 -13.82 15.42
CA GLY A 79 7.21 -12.49 14.85
C GLY A 79 5.75 -12.17 14.54
N THR A 80 5.57 -11.01 13.94
CA THR A 80 4.27 -10.44 13.53
C THR A 80 4.29 -10.16 12.04
N ARG A 81 3.10 -10.12 11.44
CA ARG A 81 2.91 -9.68 10.05
C ARG A 81 1.88 -8.54 10.02
N PRO A 82 2.15 -7.46 9.28
CA PRO A 82 1.17 -6.41 9.01
C PRO A 82 -0.12 -6.97 8.40
N VAL A 83 -1.27 -6.44 8.83
CA VAL A 83 -2.60 -6.79 8.30
C VAL A 83 -3.33 -5.56 7.78
N ALA A 84 -3.27 -4.44 8.51
CA ALA A 84 -3.82 -3.16 8.11
C ALA A 84 -2.99 -2.02 8.70
N ALA A 85 -3.08 -0.82 8.11
CA ALA A 85 -2.44 0.39 8.59
C ALA A 85 -3.44 1.55 8.62
N ASN A 86 -3.12 2.61 9.36
CA ASN A 86 -3.92 3.83 9.44
C ASN A 86 -5.40 3.58 9.82
N VAL A 87 -5.60 2.65 10.75
CA VAL A 87 -6.91 2.34 11.34
C VAL A 87 -7.07 3.16 12.61
N ASP A 88 -8.13 3.97 12.66
CA ASP A 88 -8.45 4.82 13.81
C ASP A 88 -9.32 4.10 14.86
N GLN A 89 -10.07 3.07 14.44
CA GLN A 89 -10.99 2.34 15.31
C GLN A 89 -11.04 0.86 14.94
N VAL A 90 -11.04 0.00 15.97
CA VAL A 90 -11.31 -1.44 15.88
C VAL A 90 -12.54 -1.71 16.76
N LEU A 91 -13.55 -2.36 16.20
CA LEU A 91 -14.82 -2.68 16.85
C LEU A 91 -14.84 -4.12 17.39
#